data_AF-A0A660RC63-F1
#
_entry.id   AF-A0A660RC63-F1
#
_cell.length_a   1.000
_cell.length_b   1.000
_cell.length_c   1.000
_cell.angle_alpha   90.00
_cell.angle_beta   90.00
_cell.angle_gamma   90.00
#
_symmetry.space_group_name_H-M   'P 1'
#
loop_
_entity.id
_entity.type
_entity.pdbx_description
1 polymer ?
#
loop_
_entity_poly.entity_id
_entity_poly.type
_entity_poly.pdbx_seq_one_letter_code
_entity_poly.pdbx_strand_id
1 'polypeptide(L)'
;AEDIDFKKLAELTEGYSCSDIKAICDSAAEIPWEEALKGAGGRKIEMRDFLEVIERYRTSLTPWYRSAEKQIVESGEEDLYKELLESIRKFSTTSEERFRKILEEEKSKLGMPSKEERDEINRLLGEKEKIEKKIENARMRYYKGQLDEDIFRKILEEYEKQLIEIDVEIEILKGKRIE
;
A
#
# COMPACT_ATOMS: atom_id res chain seq x y z
N ALA A 1 18.23 10.75 -7.45
CA ALA A 1 16.79 10.55 -7.28
C ALA A 1 16.10 11.24 -8.43
N GLU A 2 16.23 10.68 -9.64
CA GLU A 2 15.67 11.30 -10.85
C GLU A 2 14.16 10.96 -10.97
N ASP A 3 13.74 9.83 -10.41
CA ASP A 3 12.36 9.33 -10.41
C ASP A 3 11.53 9.78 -9.19
N ILE A 4 11.93 10.86 -8.50
CA ILE A 4 11.23 11.39 -7.31
C ILE A 4 10.90 12.87 -7.52
N ASP A 5 9.62 13.20 -7.49
CA ASP A 5 9.15 14.58 -7.52
C ASP A 5 8.96 15.13 -6.09
N PHE A 6 9.99 15.81 -5.59
CA PHE A 6 9.96 16.44 -4.26
C PHE A 6 8.92 17.55 -4.12
N LYS A 7 8.57 18.25 -5.22
CA LYS A 7 7.53 19.28 -5.17
C LYS A 7 6.18 18.62 -4.92
N LYS A 8 5.94 17.48 -5.57
CA LYS A 8 4.73 16.70 -5.37
C LYS A 8 4.64 16.08 -3.99
N LEU A 9 5.75 15.57 -3.46
CA LEU A 9 5.81 15.09 -2.07
C LEU A 9 5.47 16.21 -1.09
N ALA A 10 6.01 17.42 -1.27
CA ALA A 10 5.70 18.57 -0.41
C ALA A 10 4.21 18.95 -0.44
N GLU A 11 3.56 18.89 -1.60
CA GLU A 11 2.11 19.10 -1.73
C GLU A 11 1.29 18.01 -1.02
N LEU A 12 1.73 16.75 -1.11
CA LEU A 12 1.06 15.60 -0.50
C LEU A 12 1.26 15.52 1.03
N THR A 13 2.35 16.07 1.55
CA THR A 13 2.66 16.08 2.98
C THR A 13 2.34 17.42 3.64
N GLU A 14 1.46 18.23 3.04
CA GLU A 14 1.00 19.47 3.67
C GLU A 14 0.26 19.15 4.98
N GLY A 15 0.70 19.78 6.08
CA GLY A 15 0.15 19.50 7.41
C GLY A 15 0.74 18.26 8.10
N TYR A 16 1.83 17.70 7.59
CA TYR A 16 2.61 16.66 8.27
C TYR A 16 3.69 17.30 9.13
N SER A 17 3.97 16.70 10.29
CA SER A 17 5.09 17.10 11.14
C SER A 17 6.43 16.56 10.61
N CYS A 18 7.55 17.10 11.13
CA CYS A 18 8.89 16.61 10.79
C CYS A 18 9.07 15.11 11.11
N SER A 19 8.46 14.65 12.20
CA SER A 19 8.45 13.23 12.58
C SER A 19 7.64 12.37 11.61
N ASP A 20 6.51 12.88 11.12
CA ASP A 20 5.71 12.14 10.13
C ASP A 20 6.48 12.02 8.81
N ILE A 21 7.15 13.10 8.35
CA ILE A 21 7.96 13.08 7.13
C ILE A 21 9.11 12.08 7.26
N LYS A 22 9.80 12.04 8.42
CA LYS A 22 10.84 11.04 8.66
C LYS A 22 10.29 9.62 8.59
N ALA A 23 9.16 9.37 9.24
CA ALA A 23 8.54 8.04 9.21
C ALA A 23 8.12 7.63 7.79
N ILE A 24 7.61 8.57 6.98
CA ILE A 24 7.31 8.32 5.57
C ILE A 24 8.56 7.90 4.80
N CYS A 25 9.68 8.62 4.97
CA CYS A 25 10.94 8.29 4.30
C CYS A 25 11.48 6.91 4.72
N ASP A 26 11.44 6.61 6.02
CA ASP A 26 11.90 5.33 6.55
C ASP A 26 11.03 4.18 5.98
N SER A 27 9.70 4.30 6.03
CA SER A 27 8.79 3.28 5.48
C SER A 27 8.86 3.15 3.96
N ALA A 28 9.10 4.24 3.22
CA ALA A 28 9.27 4.16 1.76
C ALA A 28 10.55 3.40 1.39
N ALA A 29 11.60 3.48 2.22
CA ALA A 29 12.82 2.72 2.04
C ALA A 29 12.67 1.23 2.39
N GLU A 30 11.75 0.89 3.32
CA GLU A 30 11.47 -0.48 3.71
C GLU A 30 10.84 -1.30 2.57
N ILE A 31 10.05 -0.69 1.69
CA ILE A 31 9.37 -1.39 0.58
C ILE A 31 10.36 -2.14 -0.33
N PRO A 32 11.33 -1.47 -1.02
CA PRO A 32 12.29 -2.18 -1.87
C PRO A 32 13.22 -3.10 -1.07
N TRP A 33 13.44 -2.83 0.22
CA TRP A 33 14.23 -3.70 1.10
C TRP A 33 13.49 -5.02 1.38
N GLU A 34 12.20 -4.97 1.71
CA GLU A 34 11.37 -6.16 1.88
C GLU A 34 11.23 -6.97 0.59
N GLU A 35 11.06 -6.30 -0.55
CA GLU A 35 11.03 -6.96 -1.86
C GLU A 35 12.33 -7.75 -2.09
N ALA A 36 13.48 -7.15 -1.77
CA ALA A 36 14.78 -7.81 -1.88
C ALA A 36 14.90 -9.05 -0.98
N LEU A 37 14.38 -8.97 0.26
CA LEU A 37 14.34 -10.11 1.18
C LEU A 37 13.43 -11.24 0.67
N LYS A 38 12.36 -10.91 -0.05
CA LYS A 38 11.41 -11.86 -0.66
C LYS A 38 11.94 -12.46 -1.98
N GLY A 39 13.19 -12.17 -2.36
CA GLY A 39 13.83 -12.73 -3.53
C GLY A 39 13.63 -11.94 -4.82
N ALA A 40 12.99 -10.77 -4.76
CA ALA A 40 13.08 -9.82 -5.87
C ALA A 40 14.52 -9.26 -5.94
N GLY A 41 14.99 -8.89 -7.12
CA GLY A 41 16.25 -8.15 -7.22
C GLY A 41 16.14 -6.82 -6.47
N GLY A 42 17.22 -6.41 -5.78
CA GLY A 42 17.24 -5.11 -5.11
C GLY A 42 17.05 -3.98 -6.12
N ARG A 43 16.14 -3.03 -5.82
CA ARG A 43 15.89 -1.83 -6.62
C ARG A 43 16.06 -0.55 -5.81
N LYS A 44 16.13 0.58 -6.49
CA LYS A 44 16.14 1.91 -5.87
C LYS A 44 14.74 2.25 -5.35
N ILE A 45 14.69 3.19 -4.40
CA ILE A 45 13.45 3.82 -3.94
C ILE A 45 12.90 4.69 -5.08
N GLU A 46 11.61 4.55 -5.35
CA GLU A 46 10.87 5.21 -6.42
C GLU A 46 9.70 6.05 -5.86
N MET A 47 9.13 6.96 -6.66
CA MET A 47 7.97 7.75 -6.26
C MET A 47 6.79 6.91 -5.76
N ARG A 48 6.56 5.73 -6.37
CA ARG A 48 5.47 4.80 -6.00
C ARG A 48 5.54 4.36 -4.53
N ASP A 49 6.75 4.20 -3.99
CA ASP A 49 6.98 3.78 -2.60
C ASP A 49 6.47 4.85 -1.64
N PHE A 50 6.74 6.12 -1.96
CA PHE A 50 6.21 7.25 -1.19
C PHE A 50 4.69 7.36 -1.28
N LEU A 51 4.12 7.23 -2.48
CA LEU A 51 2.66 7.32 -2.66
C LEU A 51 1.91 6.21 -1.93
N GLU A 52 2.49 5.00 -1.87
CA GLU A 52 1.93 3.88 -1.11
C GLU A 52 1.94 4.15 0.39
N VAL A 53 3.05 4.66 0.93
CA VAL A 53 3.15 4.98 2.35
C VAL A 53 2.22 6.14 2.72
N ILE A 54 2.24 7.23 1.94
CA ILE A 54 1.44 8.44 2.18
C ILE A 54 -0.06 8.14 2.19
N GLU A 55 -0.54 7.20 1.38
CA GLU A 55 -1.95 6.79 1.39
C GLU A 55 -2.41 6.20 2.72
N ARG A 56 -1.52 5.45 3.38
CA ARG A 56 -1.83 4.70 4.60
C ARG A 56 -1.48 5.50 5.85
N TYR A 57 -0.54 6.43 5.74
CA TYR A 57 -0.05 7.23 6.85
C TYR A 57 -1.05 8.34 7.21
N ARG A 58 -1.34 8.49 8.51
CA ARG A 58 -2.09 9.65 9.03
C ARG A 58 -1.16 10.52 9.85
N THR A 59 -1.18 11.83 9.62
CA THR A 59 -0.36 12.77 10.38
C THR A 59 -0.66 12.73 11.88
N SER A 60 0.41 12.78 12.68
CA SER A 60 0.35 12.91 14.13
C SER A 60 -0.19 14.26 14.62
N LEU A 61 -0.27 15.29 13.76
CA LEU A 61 -0.86 16.58 14.14
C LEU A 61 -2.37 16.51 14.36
N THR A 62 -3.08 15.59 13.70
CA THR A 62 -4.53 15.43 13.87
C THR A 62 -4.93 15.12 15.33
N PRO A 63 -4.40 14.05 15.97
CA PRO A 63 -4.71 13.78 17.37
C PRO A 63 -4.19 14.87 18.31
N TRP A 64 -3.05 15.49 17.99
CA TRP A 64 -2.52 16.61 18.77
C TRP A 64 -3.45 17.83 18.77
N TYR A 65 -3.90 18.26 17.59
CA TYR A 65 -4.83 19.39 17.45
C TYR A 65 -6.16 19.16 18.18
N ARG A 66 -6.71 17.94 18.12
CA ARG A 66 -7.91 17.59 18.91
C ARG A 66 -7.67 17.71 20.41
N SER A 67 -6.51 17.28 20.89
CA SER A 67 -6.15 17.38 22.30
C SER A 67 -5.96 18.84 22.72
N ALA A 68 -5.29 19.64 21.90
CA ALA A 68 -5.07 21.06 22.15
C ALA A 68 -6.40 21.83 22.18
N GLU A 69 -7.27 21.65 21.19
CA GLU A 69 -8.60 22.29 21.16
C GLU A 69 -9.40 21.95 22.41
N LYS A 70 -9.43 20.67 22.79
CA LYS A 70 -10.13 20.23 24.00
C LYS A 70 -9.61 20.94 25.26
N GLN A 71 -8.29 20.99 25.45
CA GLN A 71 -7.68 21.61 26.64
C GLN A 71 -7.96 23.11 26.71
N ILE A 72 -7.88 23.81 25.58
CA ILE A 72 -8.15 25.26 25.52
C ILE A 72 -9.61 25.53 25.91
N VAL A 73 -10.56 24.77 25.36
CA VAL A 73 -11.98 24.92 25.67
C VAL A 73 -12.29 24.56 27.14
N GLU A 74 -11.69 23.50 27.67
CA GLU A 74 -11.89 23.10 29.07
C GLU A 74 -11.32 24.12 30.07
N SER A 75 -10.24 24.80 29.69
CA SER A 75 -9.61 25.83 30.53
C SER A 75 -10.33 27.18 30.52
N GLY A 76 -11.18 27.44 29.53
CA GLY A 76 -11.81 28.76 29.33
C GLY A 76 -10.82 29.83 28.82
N GLU A 77 -9.70 29.42 28.23
CA GLU A 77 -8.62 30.29 27.75
C GLU A 77 -8.70 30.54 26.22
N GLU A 78 -9.89 30.44 25.62
CA GLU A 78 -10.07 30.56 24.16
C GLU A 78 -9.58 31.89 23.60
N ASP A 79 -9.79 32.98 24.34
CA ASP A 79 -9.32 34.31 23.95
C ASP A 79 -7.79 34.40 23.91
N LEU A 80 -7.09 33.67 24.79
CA LEU A 80 -5.63 33.63 24.84
C LEU A 80 -5.04 32.83 23.66
N TYR A 81 -5.73 31.77 23.22
CA TYR A 81 -5.26 30.86 22.17
C TYR A 81 -6.06 30.97 20.87
N LYS A 82 -6.67 32.13 20.61
CA LYS A 82 -7.53 32.37 19.44
C LYS A 82 -6.88 31.97 18.11
N GLU A 83 -5.63 32.36 17.88
CA GLU A 83 -4.90 32.06 16.64
C GLU A 83 -4.68 30.54 16.44
N LEU A 84 -4.39 29.83 17.54
CA LEU A 84 -4.21 28.39 17.52
C LEU A 84 -5.54 27.69 17.18
N LEU A 85 -6.65 28.10 17.80
CA LEU A 85 -7.98 27.57 17.49
C LEU A 85 -8.38 27.81 16.02
N GLU A 86 -8.07 29.00 15.48
CA GLU A 86 -8.30 29.28 14.06
C GLU A 86 -7.47 28.37 13.15
N SER A 87 -6.20 28.08 13.51
CA SER A 87 -5.35 27.16 12.75
C SER A 87 -5.87 25.71 12.77
N ILE A 88 -6.33 25.23 13.95
CA ILE A 88 -6.91 23.89 14.13
C ILE A 88 -8.15 23.71 13.23
N ARG A 89 -9.02 24.73 13.20
CA ARG A 89 -10.25 24.71 12.38
C ARG A 89 -9.95 24.74 10.87
N LYS A 90 -8.92 25.48 10.44
CA LYS A 90 -8.49 25.51 9.03
C LYS A 90 -7.89 24.17 8.60
N PHE A 91 -7.14 23.52 9.49
CA PHE A 91 -6.51 22.22 9.24
C PHE A 91 -7.53 21.11 8.93
N SER A 92 -8.70 21.10 9.59
CA SER A 92 -9.68 20.01 9.46
C SER A 92 -10.51 20.00 8.18
N THR A 93 -10.60 21.12 7.44
CA THR A 93 -11.59 21.32 6.37
C THR A 93 -11.00 21.36 4.97
N THR A 94 -9.75 21.79 4.82
CA THR A 94 -9.18 22.15 3.51
C THR A 94 -8.28 21.06 2.91
N SER A 95 -7.74 20.18 3.75
CA SER A 95 -6.62 19.32 3.36
C SER A 95 -7.03 17.99 2.72
N GLU A 96 -8.10 17.33 3.19
CA GLU A 96 -8.38 15.93 2.79
C GLU A 96 -8.80 15.77 1.31
N GLU A 97 -9.67 16.64 0.80
CA GLU A 97 -10.21 16.50 -0.56
C GLU A 97 -9.14 16.78 -1.61
N ARG A 98 -8.37 17.86 -1.42
CA ARG A 98 -7.24 18.22 -2.26
C ARG A 98 -6.16 17.12 -2.23
N PHE A 99 -5.88 16.59 -1.04
CA PHE A 99 -4.94 15.48 -0.86
C PHE A 99 -5.35 14.24 -1.66
N ARG A 100 -6.61 13.78 -1.52
CA ARG A 100 -7.10 12.59 -2.23
C ARG A 100 -6.98 12.75 -3.73
N LYS A 101 -7.41 13.89 -4.27
CA LYS A 101 -7.33 14.17 -5.70
C LYS A 101 -5.89 14.13 -6.22
N ILE A 102 -4.97 14.79 -5.52
CA ILE A 102 -3.56 14.80 -5.91
C ILE A 102 -2.97 13.38 -5.86
N LEU A 103 -3.24 12.64 -4.79
CA LEU A 103 -2.71 11.29 -4.61
C LEU A 103 -3.22 10.33 -5.70
N GLU A 104 -4.50 10.43 -6.06
CA GLU A 104 -5.12 9.60 -7.09
C GLU A 104 -4.62 9.94 -8.50
N GLU A 105 -4.45 11.23 -8.80
CA GLU A 105 -3.84 11.69 -10.06
C GLU A 105 -2.40 11.15 -10.22
N GLU A 106 -1.58 11.20 -9.17
CA GLU A 106 -0.19 10.71 -9.24
C GLU A 106 -0.10 9.19 -9.35
N LYS A 107 -0.97 8.46 -8.66
CA LYS A 107 -1.07 7.00 -8.78
C LYS A 107 -1.47 6.57 -10.18
N SER A 108 -2.45 7.25 -10.76
CA SER A 108 -2.92 6.98 -12.11
C SER A 108 -1.81 7.18 -13.15
N LYS A 109 -1.01 8.26 -13.02
CA LYS A 109 0.16 8.50 -13.90
C LYS A 109 1.21 7.39 -13.84
N LEU A 110 1.40 6.79 -12.67
CA LEU A 110 2.34 5.70 -12.46
C LEU A 110 1.75 4.32 -12.79
N GLY A 111 0.51 4.25 -13.29
CA GLY A 111 -0.16 2.97 -13.57
C GLY A 111 -0.36 2.12 -12.31
N MET A 112 -0.42 2.74 -11.13
CA MET A 112 -0.62 2.02 -9.89
C MET A 112 -2.06 1.50 -9.81
N PRO A 113 -2.28 0.28 -9.30
CA PRO A 113 -3.61 -0.29 -9.21
C PRO A 113 -4.54 0.56 -8.33
N SER A 114 -5.79 0.68 -8.76
CA SER A 114 -6.89 1.26 -7.99
C SER A 114 -7.12 0.46 -6.71
N LYS A 115 -7.94 1.01 -5.80
CA LYS A 115 -8.29 0.28 -4.59
C LYS A 115 -9.01 -1.04 -4.92
N GLU A 116 -9.96 -1.01 -5.84
CA GLU A 116 -10.68 -2.19 -6.31
C GLU A 116 -9.74 -3.22 -6.95
N GLU A 117 -8.81 -2.77 -7.79
CA GLU A 117 -7.81 -3.64 -8.41
C GLU A 117 -6.88 -4.28 -7.36
N ARG A 118 -6.50 -3.54 -6.30
CA ARG A 118 -5.70 -4.10 -5.19
C ARG A 118 -6.47 -5.12 -4.37
N ASP A 119 -7.74 -4.85 -4.09
CA ASP A 119 -8.59 -5.78 -3.36
C ASP A 119 -8.74 -7.09 -4.16
N GLU A 120 -8.86 -6.99 -5.48
CA GLU A 120 -8.88 -8.12 -6.39
C GLU A 120 -7.53 -8.88 -6.45
N ILE A 121 -6.40 -8.16 -6.55
CA ILE A 121 -5.06 -8.77 -6.47
C ILE A 121 -4.90 -9.56 -5.16
N ASN A 122 -5.32 -8.99 -4.03
CA ASN A 122 -5.23 -9.67 -2.73
C ASN A 122 -6.12 -10.93 -2.68
N ARG A 123 -7.31 -10.88 -3.28
CA ARG A 123 -8.18 -12.06 -3.42
C ARG A 123 -7.50 -13.16 -4.22
N LEU A 124 -6.94 -12.81 -5.38
CA LEU A 124 -6.23 -13.73 -6.27
C LEU A 124 -4.99 -14.34 -5.60
N LEU A 125 -4.21 -13.56 -4.85
CA LEU A 125 -3.09 -14.06 -4.05
C LEU A 125 -3.55 -15.08 -2.99
N GLY A 126 -4.70 -14.84 -2.34
CA GLY A 126 -5.29 -15.79 -1.41
C GLY A 126 -5.79 -17.07 -2.08
N GLU A 127 -6.24 -17.00 -3.33
CA GLU A 127 -6.60 -18.17 -4.15
C GLU A 127 -5.37 -18.96 -4.58
N LYS A 128 -4.31 -18.26 -4.99
CA LYS A 128 -2.99 -18.83 -5.32
C LYS A 128 -2.44 -19.67 -4.16
N GLU A 129 -2.40 -19.11 -2.95
CA GLU A 129 -1.90 -19.81 -1.76
C GLU A 129 -2.70 -21.10 -1.46
N LYS A 130 -4.01 -21.08 -1.69
CA LYS A 130 -4.86 -22.28 -1.53
C LYS A 130 -4.52 -23.36 -2.54
N ILE A 131 -4.23 -22.99 -3.80
CA ILE A 131 -3.83 -23.94 -4.84
C ILE A 131 -2.45 -24.52 -4.55
N GLU A 132 -1.49 -23.69 -4.14
CA GLU A 132 -0.16 -24.14 -3.72
C GLU A 132 -0.23 -25.17 -2.58
N LYS A 133 -1.10 -24.94 -1.58
CA LYS A 133 -1.38 -25.92 -0.51
C LYS A 133 -2.01 -27.22 -1.05
N LYS A 134 -2.87 -27.15 -2.07
CA LYS A 134 -3.43 -28.36 -2.71
C LYS A 134 -2.36 -29.14 -3.47
N ILE A 135 -1.45 -28.46 -4.19
CA ILE A 135 -0.29 -29.07 -4.85
C ILE A 135 0.58 -29.79 -3.82
N GLU A 136 0.90 -29.14 -2.70
CA GLU A 136 1.72 -29.74 -1.65
C GLU A 136 1.05 -30.98 -1.05
N ASN A 137 -0.25 -30.91 -0.78
CA ASN A 137 -1.02 -32.07 -0.31
C ASN A 137 -1.05 -33.21 -1.34
N ALA A 138 -1.19 -32.90 -2.63
CA ALA A 138 -1.15 -33.90 -3.70
C ALA A 138 0.22 -34.57 -3.78
N ARG A 139 1.31 -33.79 -3.71
CA ARG A 139 2.70 -34.29 -3.65
C ARG A 139 2.89 -35.24 -2.47
N MET A 140 2.43 -34.85 -1.28
CA MET A 140 2.50 -35.68 -0.08
C MET A 140 1.74 -37.01 -0.21
N ARG A 141 0.58 -37.01 -0.86
CA ARG A 141 -0.20 -38.24 -1.11
C ARG A 141 0.50 -39.15 -2.12
N TYR A 142 1.10 -38.58 -3.17
CA TYR A 142 1.89 -39.33 -4.15
C TYR A 142 3.11 -40.00 -3.50
N TYR A 143 3.91 -39.27 -2.71
CA TYR A 143 5.07 -39.83 -2.01
C TYR A 143 4.72 -40.94 -1.00
N LYS A 144 3.49 -40.91 -0.47
CA LYS A 144 2.96 -41.96 0.41
C LYS A 144 2.40 -43.17 -0.35
N GLY A 145 2.45 -43.19 -1.68
CA GLY A 145 1.84 -44.22 -2.53
C GLY A 145 0.30 -44.24 -2.49
N GLN A 146 -0.32 -43.15 -2.00
CA GLN A 146 -1.79 -43.01 -1.89
C GLN A 146 -2.42 -42.44 -3.15
N LEU A 147 -1.62 -42.18 -4.18
CA LEU A 147 -2.04 -41.56 -5.42
C LEU A 147 -1.23 -42.17 -6.57
N ASP A 148 -1.92 -42.62 -7.60
CA ASP A 148 -1.32 -43.13 -8.82
C ASP A 148 -0.61 -42.01 -9.60
N GLU A 149 0.46 -42.34 -10.32
CA GLU A 149 1.27 -41.36 -11.05
C GLU A 149 0.47 -40.61 -12.11
N ASP A 150 -0.39 -41.30 -12.86
CA ASP A 150 -1.19 -40.68 -13.92
C ASP A 150 -2.24 -39.72 -13.34
N ILE A 151 -2.82 -40.09 -12.19
CA ILE A 151 -3.77 -39.23 -11.47
C ILE A 151 -3.03 -38.01 -10.89
N PHE A 152 -1.84 -38.21 -10.33
CA PHE A 152 -1.03 -37.14 -9.75
C PHE A 152 -0.64 -36.11 -10.82
N ARG A 153 -0.18 -36.58 -11.99
CA ARG A 153 0.19 -35.72 -13.12
C ARG A 153 -0.99 -34.86 -13.58
N LYS A 154 -2.17 -35.45 -13.76
CA LYS A 154 -3.39 -34.70 -14.15
C LYS A 154 -3.78 -33.64 -13.13
N ILE A 155 -3.66 -33.94 -11.83
CA ILE A 155 -3.94 -32.97 -10.76
C ILE A 155 -2.94 -31.81 -10.80
N LEU A 156 -1.65 -32.11 -10.99
CA LEU A 156 -0.62 -31.08 -11.11
C LEU A 156 -0.85 -30.19 -12.33
N GLU A 157 -1.08 -30.77 -13.51
CA GLU A 157 -1.33 -30.01 -14.73
C GLU A 157 -2.52 -29.03 -14.56
N GLU A 158 -3.60 -29.48 -13.92
CA GLU A 158 -4.77 -28.65 -13.65
C GLU A 158 -4.45 -27.49 -12.67
N TYR A 159 -3.72 -27.77 -11.58
CA TYR A 159 -3.35 -26.74 -10.62
C TYR A 159 -2.32 -25.76 -11.16
N GLU A 160 -1.34 -26.23 -11.93
CA GLU A 160 -0.35 -25.38 -12.59
C GLU A 160 -1.01 -24.44 -13.60
N LYS A 161 -1.99 -24.95 -14.37
CA LYS A 161 -2.79 -24.11 -15.28
C LYS A 161 -3.54 -23.01 -14.51
N GLN A 162 -4.21 -23.34 -13.40
CA GLN A 162 -4.90 -22.35 -12.58
C GLN A 162 -3.94 -21.30 -11.99
N LEU A 163 -2.74 -21.72 -11.56
CA LEU A 163 -1.72 -20.78 -11.07
C LEU A 163 -1.27 -19.80 -12.15
N ILE A 164 -1.04 -20.28 -13.38
CA ILE A 164 -0.65 -19.43 -14.51
C ILE A 164 -1.75 -18.42 -14.83
N GLU A 165 -3.01 -18.85 -14.89
CA GLU A 165 -4.16 -17.97 -15.13
C GLU A 165 -4.25 -16.85 -14.06
N ILE A 166 -4.08 -17.21 -12.79
CA ILE A 166 -4.06 -16.24 -11.68
C ILE A 166 -2.87 -15.27 -11.81
N ASP A 167 -1.67 -15.77 -12.11
CA ASP A 167 -0.48 -14.93 -12.22
C ASP A 167 -0.59 -13.92 -13.39
N VAL A 168 -1.19 -14.33 -14.51
CA VAL A 168 -1.48 -13.43 -15.64
C VAL A 168 -2.46 -12.33 -15.22
N GLU A 169 -3.55 -12.68 -14.56
CA GLU A 169 -4.56 -11.71 -14.11
C GLU A 169 -3.96 -10.69 -13.12
N ILE A 170 -3.13 -11.16 -12.18
CA ILE A 170 -2.43 -10.28 -11.23
C ILE A 170 -1.52 -9.28 -11.97
N GLU A 171 -0.77 -9.72 -12.98
CA GLU A 171 0.13 -8.82 -13.72
C GLU A 171 -0.64 -7.81 -14.58
N ILE A 172 -1.79 -8.19 -15.13
CA ILE A 172 -2.71 -7.28 -15.84
C ILE A 172 -3.19 -6.19 -14.87
N LEU A 173 -3.69 -6.59 -13.69
CA LEU A 173 -4.19 -5.66 -12.67
C LEU A 173 -3.09 -4.76 -12.09
N LYS A 174 -1.83 -5.21 -12.07
CA LYS A 174 -0.67 -4.41 -11.66
C LYS A 174 -0.25 -3.32 -12.68
N GLY A 175 -0.93 -3.23 -13.82
CA GLY A 175 -0.63 -2.22 -14.83
C GLY A 175 0.60 -2.54 -15.69
N LYS A 176 1.20 -3.74 -15.58
CA LYS A 176 2.10 -4.22 -16.64
C LYS A 176 1.24 -4.61 -17.83
N ARG A 177 0.93 -3.63 -18.68
CA ARG A 177 0.59 -3.93 -20.06
C ARG A 177 1.76 -4.73 -20.63
N ILE A 178 1.51 -6.00 -20.90
CA ILE A 178 2.40 -6.86 -21.68
C ILE A 178 2.54 -6.15 -23.04
N GLU A 179 3.64 -5.43 -23.25
CA GLU A 179 4.09 -5.01 -24.58
C GLU A 179 4.76 -6.20 -25.29
#